data_AF-A0A5C6DE36-F1
#
_entry.id   AF-A0A5C6DE36-F1
#
_cell.length_a   1.000
_cell.length_b   1.000
_cell.length_c   1.000
_cell.angle_alpha   90.00
_cell.angle_beta   90.00
_cell.angle_gamma   90.00
#
_symmetry.space_group_name_H-M   'P 1'
#
loop_
_entity.id
_entity.type
_entity.pdbx_description
1 polymer ?
#
loop_
_entity_poly.entity_id
_entity_poly.type
_entity_poly.pdbx_seq_one_letter_code
_entity_poly.pdbx_strand_id
1 'polypeptide(L)'
;MGTRRPVAISAATWLLVVIACLSTSDDAIAETWTGLNGNHQVDGELMGIWEDHAILKLADGRRVSVELINLRAESRIQAQKLAAKKESQRSELIQELATQVAVDNARAPEPLPTPDPAPAYQPLGKDSDPIEAMKHIEQQDTNGHGLLAAYDSLPQKYRDDIDTLAKLVAQKVQPAGLVSALQPISKLGEVVTTRQNWVFSHPRMEELNEETRSKVRELTLAVSGLLQTTLAEDFLATNALASQPFRDWLAQRDNAIAPHLHVIKSVTQTGASSFEETTEKPTSTNRGGGGYGSDYGSDYGADYGSSYEDDYGGSDDYGSDYGSDYGSDYGGSQSGSGGAPKEEKVVEKTELNVKQTRNDQSVVFTLKKVDGYWVPAILVDKWDERIETAKKQIEESEVQNLTSNPLVSAFMMMLQPKIDALAAAESKQAFHTAMETEVFSQVPAMMTAIAPALQAASGVATSMGATPPQQPGRGQGYGSGYDQSGGGYDQSGGDYDQSGGDYDQSGGGY
;
A
#
# COMPACT_ATOMS: atom_id res chain seq x y z
N MET A 1 -14.51 -44.06 -32.09
CA MET A 1 -14.98 -45.06 -31.08
C MET A 1 -14.12 -44.86 -29.85
N GLY A 2 -14.60 -44.15 -28.83
CA GLY A 2 -15.19 -44.76 -27.63
C GLY A 2 -14.05 -45.13 -26.66
N THR A 3 -13.83 -44.50 -25.52
CA THR A 3 -14.80 -44.31 -24.43
C THR A 3 -14.26 -43.29 -23.41
N ARG A 4 -15.15 -42.39 -22.96
CA ARG A 4 -15.00 -41.55 -21.76
C ARG A 4 -15.32 -42.37 -20.51
N ARG A 5 -14.63 -42.11 -19.40
CA ARG A 5 -15.08 -42.32 -18.00
C ARG A 5 -14.34 -41.35 -17.05
N PRO A 6 -14.87 -41.07 -15.83
CA PRO A 6 -15.31 -39.71 -15.47
C PRO A 6 -14.55 -39.03 -14.32
N VAL A 7 -14.89 -37.74 -14.22
CA VAL A 7 -14.81 -36.77 -13.10
C VAL A 7 -14.86 -37.37 -11.69
N ALA A 8 -13.93 -36.92 -10.84
CA ALA A 8 -14.08 -36.89 -9.39
C ALA A 8 -13.86 -35.45 -8.90
N ILE A 9 -14.97 -34.71 -8.76
CA ILE A 9 -15.08 -33.45 -8.01
C ILE A 9 -15.54 -33.85 -6.61
N SER A 10 -14.75 -33.53 -5.59
CA SER A 10 -15.06 -33.65 -4.15
C SER A 10 -13.97 -32.87 -3.40
N ALA A 11 -14.22 -32.02 -2.41
CA ALA A 11 -15.42 -31.61 -1.73
C ALA A 11 -15.07 -30.36 -0.91
N ALA A 12 -15.46 -29.15 -1.35
CA ALA A 12 -15.36 -27.95 -0.50
C ALA A 12 -16.26 -26.79 -1.00
N THR A 13 -17.22 -27.06 -1.87
CA THR A 13 -18.04 -26.03 -2.52
C THR A 13 -19.50 -26.47 -2.56
N TRP A 14 -20.07 -26.84 -1.41
CA TRP A 14 -21.51 -27.11 -1.25
C TRP A 14 -22.01 -26.94 0.20
N LEU A 15 -21.45 -26.00 0.98
CA LEU A 15 -21.96 -25.71 2.34
C LEU A 15 -22.72 -24.38 2.46
N LEU A 16 -22.80 -23.56 1.41
CA LEU A 16 -23.52 -22.27 1.42
C LEU A 16 -24.73 -22.19 0.49
N VAL A 17 -25.12 -23.30 -0.15
CA VAL A 17 -26.39 -23.42 -0.91
C VAL A 17 -27.26 -24.59 -0.42
N VAL A 18 -26.78 -25.42 0.53
CA VAL A 18 -27.59 -26.46 1.19
C VAL A 18 -28.25 -25.97 2.50
N ILE A 19 -27.79 -24.86 3.09
CA ILE A 19 -28.45 -24.20 4.24
C ILE A 19 -29.63 -23.29 3.78
N ALA A 20 -29.95 -23.27 2.48
CA ALA A 20 -31.17 -22.65 1.95
C ALA A 20 -32.19 -23.66 1.39
N CYS A 21 -31.91 -24.97 1.43
CA CYS A 21 -32.87 -26.02 1.01
C CYS A 21 -32.99 -27.21 1.97
N LEU A 22 -32.36 -27.14 3.15
CA LEU A 22 -32.78 -27.90 4.33
C LEU A 22 -33.53 -26.96 5.29
N SER A 23 -34.49 -26.20 4.76
CA SER A 23 -35.75 -26.08 5.48
C SER A 23 -36.28 -27.51 5.50
N THR A 24 -35.93 -28.29 6.54
CA THR A 24 -36.89 -29.26 7.00
C THR A 24 -38.15 -28.43 7.15
N SER A 25 -39.09 -28.65 6.24
CA SER A 25 -40.47 -28.34 6.53
C SER A 25 -40.71 -29.23 7.73
N ASP A 26 -40.43 -28.72 8.93
CA ASP A 26 -41.20 -29.13 10.07
C ASP A 26 -42.61 -28.91 9.56
N ASP A 27 -43.27 -30.00 9.17
CA ASP A 27 -44.70 -30.02 9.02
C ASP A 27 -45.18 -29.61 10.41
N ALA A 28 -45.29 -28.29 10.60
CA ALA A 28 -45.67 -27.68 11.84
C ALA A 28 -47.02 -28.30 12.14
N ILE A 29 -47.03 -29.21 13.12
CA ILE A 29 -48.18 -30.02 13.43
C ILE A 29 -49.26 -29.02 13.79
N ALA A 30 -50.20 -28.81 12.86
CA ALA A 30 -51.26 -27.83 13.03
C ALA A 30 -52.00 -28.20 14.32
N GLU A 31 -51.99 -27.29 15.29
CA GLU A 31 -52.67 -27.52 16.55
C GLU A 31 -54.16 -27.24 16.38
N THR A 32 -55.02 -28.07 16.98
CA THR A 32 -56.47 -27.85 16.95
C THR A 32 -56.92 -26.93 18.08
N TRP A 33 -57.39 -25.74 17.72
CA TRP A 33 -57.88 -24.71 18.63
C TRP A 33 -59.39 -24.77 18.73
N THR A 34 -59.91 -25.14 19.90
CA THR A 34 -61.36 -25.24 20.13
C THR A 34 -61.91 -24.00 20.83
N GLY A 35 -63.01 -23.46 20.31
CA GLY A 35 -63.76 -22.36 20.92
C GLY A 35 -64.50 -22.76 22.21
N LEU A 36 -64.93 -21.77 22.99
CA LEU A 36 -65.52 -21.93 24.32
C LEU A 36 -66.71 -22.91 24.35
N ASN A 37 -67.56 -22.87 23.32
CA ASN A 37 -68.77 -23.68 23.21
C ASN A 37 -68.54 -25.05 22.55
N GLY A 38 -67.31 -25.38 22.13
CA GLY A 38 -66.98 -26.63 21.42
C GLY A 38 -67.43 -26.71 19.96
N ASN A 39 -68.32 -25.82 19.51
CA ASN A 39 -68.92 -25.86 18.16
C ASN A 39 -67.99 -25.38 17.03
N HIS A 40 -66.86 -24.76 17.37
CA HIS A 40 -65.89 -24.25 16.41
C HIS A 40 -64.50 -24.76 16.74
N GLN A 41 -63.84 -25.33 15.74
CA GLN A 41 -62.45 -25.78 15.79
C GLN A 41 -61.70 -25.17 14.62
N VAL A 42 -60.48 -24.73 14.87
CA VAL A 42 -59.57 -24.16 13.87
C VAL A 42 -58.25 -24.89 14.00
N ASP A 43 -57.74 -25.45 12.92
CA ASP A 43 -56.41 -26.04 12.88
C ASP A 43 -55.42 -24.99 12.38
N GLY A 44 -54.37 -24.72 13.15
CA GLY A 44 -53.37 -23.73 12.78
C GLY A 44 -52.19 -23.70 13.74
N GLU A 45 -51.07 -23.15 13.27
CA GLU A 45 -49.86 -22.97 14.08
C GLU A 45 -49.97 -21.66 14.87
N LEU A 46 -49.71 -21.69 16.18
CA LEU A 46 -49.63 -20.46 16.97
C LEU A 46 -48.40 -19.63 16.57
N MET A 47 -48.60 -18.43 16.03
CA MET A 47 -47.54 -17.48 15.73
C MET A 47 -47.12 -16.66 16.97
N GLY A 48 -48.07 -16.37 17.86
CA GLY A 48 -47.83 -15.59 19.08
C GLY A 48 -49.14 -15.11 19.71
N ILE A 49 -49.03 -14.40 20.84
CA ILE A 49 -50.16 -13.73 21.50
C ILE A 49 -49.93 -12.23 21.44
N TRP A 50 -50.95 -11.46 21.03
CA TRP A 50 -50.91 -10.01 20.99
C TRP A 50 -52.15 -9.42 21.66
N GLU A 51 -51.95 -8.54 22.65
CA GLU A 51 -52.95 -7.82 23.46
C GLU A 51 -53.97 -8.68 24.22
N ASP A 52 -54.61 -9.66 23.60
CA ASP A 52 -55.36 -10.78 24.21
C ASP A 52 -55.81 -11.83 23.16
N HIS A 53 -55.17 -11.83 21.99
CA HIS A 53 -55.52 -12.69 20.86
C HIS A 53 -54.38 -13.66 20.55
N ALA A 54 -54.73 -14.92 20.36
CA ALA A 54 -53.86 -15.91 19.73
C ALA A 54 -53.85 -15.67 18.22
N ILE A 55 -52.69 -15.38 17.65
CA ILE A 55 -52.52 -15.25 16.20
C ILE A 55 -52.13 -16.62 15.66
N LEU A 56 -52.98 -17.19 14.82
CA LEU A 56 -52.81 -18.52 14.24
C LEU A 56 -52.49 -18.41 12.75
N LYS A 57 -51.58 -19.23 12.25
CA LYS A 57 -51.32 -19.41 10.82
C LYS A 57 -51.95 -20.72 10.37
N LEU A 58 -52.94 -20.64 9.47
CA LEU A 58 -53.62 -21.80 8.92
C LEU A 58 -52.74 -22.51 7.88
N ALA A 59 -53.13 -23.72 7.49
CA ALA A 59 -52.44 -24.52 6.47
C ALA A 59 -52.35 -23.83 5.09
N ASP A 60 -53.32 -22.97 4.75
CA ASP A 60 -53.31 -22.17 3.53
C ASP A 60 -52.46 -20.88 3.63
N GLY A 61 -51.77 -20.69 4.75
CA GLY A 61 -50.93 -19.53 5.02
C GLY A 61 -51.68 -18.28 5.52
N ARG A 62 -53.02 -18.29 5.57
CA ARG A 62 -53.80 -17.18 6.13
C ARG A 62 -53.54 -17.06 7.63
N ARG A 63 -53.57 -15.82 8.13
CA ARG A 63 -53.47 -15.53 9.56
C ARG A 63 -54.85 -15.23 10.12
N VAL A 64 -55.18 -15.84 11.25
CA VAL A 64 -56.43 -15.61 11.97
C VAL A 64 -56.11 -15.16 13.38
N SER A 65 -56.82 -14.14 13.85
CA SER A 65 -56.76 -13.67 15.22
C SER A 65 -57.94 -14.26 16.00
N VAL A 66 -57.66 -14.98 17.08
CA VAL A 66 -58.68 -15.58 17.94
C VAL A 66 -58.51 -15.04 19.35
N GLU A 67 -59.52 -14.36 19.88
CA GLU A 67 -59.51 -13.92 21.28
C GLU A 67 -59.33 -15.10 22.23
N LEU A 68 -58.40 -14.97 23.18
CA LEU A 68 -58.13 -16.02 24.16
C LEU A 68 -59.37 -16.34 24.99
N ILE A 69 -60.20 -15.34 25.33
CA ILE A 69 -61.44 -15.55 26.11
C ILE A 69 -62.46 -16.44 25.38
N ASN A 70 -62.42 -16.43 24.04
CA ASN A 70 -63.30 -17.23 23.19
C ASN A 70 -62.80 -18.66 22.98
N LEU A 71 -61.63 -19.02 23.52
CA LEU A 71 -61.09 -20.38 23.51
C LEU A 71 -61.49 -21.14 24.78
N ARG A 72 -61.69 -22.46 24.67
CA ARG A 72 -61.86 -23.31 25.87
C ARG A 72 -60.60 -23.29 26.74
N ALA A 73 -60.73 -23.70 28.00
CA ALA A 73 -59.65 -23.63 28.98
C ALA A 73 -58.39 -24.38 28.51
N GLU A 74 -58.53 -25.55 27.90
CA GLU A 74 -57.42 -26.35 27.39
C GLU A 74 -56.67 -25.63 26.26
N SER A 75 -57.40 -25.06 25.29
CA SER A 75 -56.83 -24.29 24.18
C SER A 75 -56.13 -23.01 24.67
N ARG A 76 -56.66 -22.33 25.70
CA ARG A 76 -56.00 -21.17 26.33
C ARG A 76 -54.69 -21.56 27.01
N ILE A 77 -54.71 -22.63 27.80
CA ILE A 77 -53.51 -23.14 28.48
C ILE A 77 -52.47 -23.56 27.44
N GLN A 78 -52.89 -24.20 26.35
CA GLN A 78 -52.03 -24.55 25.23
C GLN A 78 -51.43 -23.31 24.54
N ALA A 79 -52.24 -22.29 24.27
CA ALA A 79 -51.78 -21.02 23.68
C ALA A 79 -50.69 -20.38 24.55
N GLN A 80 -50.95 -20.27 25.85
CA GLN A 80 -50.01 -19.69 26.81
C GLN A 80 -48.71 -20.50 26.90
N LYS A 81 -48.79 -21.84 26.94
CA LYS A 81 -47.61 -22.72 26.95
C LYS A 81 -46.77 -22.59 25.67
N LEU A 82 -47.41 -22.60 24.50
CA LEU A 82 -46.73 -22.47 23.22
C LEU A 82 -46.13 -21.07 23.04
N ALA A 83 -46.85 -20.02 23.45
CA ALA A 83 -46.34 -18.65 23.43
C ALA A 83 -45.11 -18.50 24.35
N ALA A 84 -45.16 -19.02 25.57
CA ALA A 84 -44.02 -19.01 26.49
C ALA A 84 -42.82 -19.78 25.93
N LYS A 85 -43.07 -20.95 25.30
CA LYS A 85 -42.00 -21.72 24.64
C LYS A 85 -41.38 -20.96 23.46
N LYS A 86 -42.20 -20.38 22.58
CA LYS A 86 -41.72 -19.61 21.42
C LYS A 86 -40.95 -18.36 21.86
N GLU A 87 -41.39 -17.67 22.91
CA GLU A 87 -40.67 -16.53 23.46
C GLU A 87 -39.31 -16.94 24.05
N SER A 88 -39.24 -18.07 24.77
CA SER A 88 -37.97 -18.64 25.26
C SER A 88 -37.02 -19.00 24.11
N GLN A 89 -37.53 -19.65 23.05
CA GLN A 89 -36.72 -19.99 21.88
C GLN A 89 -36.24 -18.73 21.14
N ARG A 90 -37.08 -17.71 21.04
CA ARG A 90 -36.72 -16.43 20.43
C ARG A 90 -35.65 -15.72 21.24
N SER A 91 -35.76 -15.70 22.57
CA SER A 91 -34.76 -15.06 23.43
C SER A 91 -33.43 -15.80 23.38
N GLU A 92 -33.43 -17.13 23.36
CA GLU A 92 -32.24 -17.97 23.12
C GLU A 92 -31.59 -17.66 21.77
N LEU A 93 -32.37 -17.63 20.69
CA LEU A 93 -31.88 -17.30 19.35
C LEU A 93 -31.31 -15.88 19.29
N ILE A 94 -31.98 -14.90 19.90
CA ILE A 94 -31.48 -13.52 19.98
C ILE A 94 -30.14 -13.48 20.74
N GLN A 95 -30.02 -14.23 21.84
CA GLN A 95 -28.80 -14.30 22.62
C GLN A 95 -27.66 -15.00 21.86
N GLU A 96 -27.96 -16.06 21.12
CA GLU A 96 -27.01 -16.75 20.25
C GLU A 96 -26.53 -15.83 19.12
N LEU A 97 -27.45 -15.18 18.40
CA LEU A 97 -27.10 -14.18 17.38
C LEU A 97 -26.29 -13.03 17.98
N ALA A 98 -26.66 -12.52 19.16
CA ALA A 98 -25.91 -11.47 19.83
C ALA A 98 -24.48 -11.92 20.18
N THR A 99 -24.32 -13.17 20.59
CA THR A 99 -23.00 -13.76 20.89
C THR A 99 -22.18 -13.92 19.61
N GLN A 100 -22.77 -14.42 18.53
CA GLN A 100 -22.09 -14.55 17.24
C GLN A 100 -21.68 -13.19 16.68
N VAL A 101 -22.57 -12.20 16.74
CA VAL A 101 -22.28 -10.82 16.35
C VAL A 101 -21.17 -10.23 17.22
N ALA A 102 -21.13 -10.54 18.53
CA ALA A 102 -20.05 -10.10 19.41
C ALA A 102 -18.70 -10.74 19.05
N VAL A 103 -18.68 -12.03 18.66
CA VAL A 103 -17.48 -12.73 18.19
C VAL A 103 -17.03 -12.18 16.83
N ASP A 104 -17.95 -11.97 15.89
CA ASP A 104 -17.65 -11.43 14.57
C ASP A 104 -17.19 -9.96 14.64
N ASN A 105 -17.68 -9.22 15.62
CA ASN A 105 -17.26 -7.86 15.94
C ASN A 105 -16.07 -7.80 16.91
N ALA A 106 -15.56 -8.95 17.39
CA ALA A 106 -14.45 -8.97 18.32
C ALA A 106 -13.20 -8.42 17.64
N ARG A 107 -12.52 -7.52 18.35
CA ARG A 107 -11.23 -6.97 17.94
C ARG A 107 -10.19 -8.09 17.85
N ALA A 108 -9.15 -7.85 17.06
CA ALA A 108 -7.99 -8.73 17.07
C ALA A 108 -7.39 -8.80 18.49
N PRO A 109 -6.73 -9.91 18.87
CA PRO A 109 -6.05 -9.99 20.15
C PRO A 109 -4.99 -8.87 20.29
N GLU A 110 -4.95 -8.26 21.49
CA GLU A 110 -3.90 -7.34 21.93
C GLU A 110 -2.96 -8.05 22.93
N PRO A 111 -1.63 -7.97 22.77
CA PRO A 111 -0.90 -7.31 21.69
C PRO A 111 -0.95 -8.11 20.38
N LEU A 112 -0.63 -7.43 19.27
CA LEU A 112 -0.44 -8.08 17.99
C LEU A 112 0.55 -9.26 18.10
N PRO A 113 0.35 -10.34 17.34
CA PRO A 113 1.41 -11.31 17.17
C PRO A 113 2.64 -10.58 16.62
N THR A 114 3.72 -10.56 17.41
CA THR A 114 5.00 -10.05 16.95
C THR A 114 5.51 -11.00 15.86
N PRO A 115 6.01 -10.49 14.72
CA PRO A 115 6.68 -11.33 13.75
C PRO A 115 7.82 -12.11 14.39
N ASP A 116 8.18 -13.24 13.79
CA ASP A 116 9.40 -13.93 14.17
C ASP A 116 10.60 -12.98 14.10
N PRO A 117 11.59 -13.11 15.01
CA PRO A 117 12.77 -12.25 14.99
C PRO A 117 13.47 -12.31 13.63
N ALA A 118 13.84 -11.15 13.11
CA ALA A 118 14.67 -11.06 11.91
C ALA A 118 16.06 -11.71 12.14
N PRO A 119 16.71 -12.23 11.08
CA PRO A 119 18.10 -12.66 11.17
C PRO A 119 18.99 -11.52 11.65
N ALA A 120 19.86 -11.79 12.63
CA ALA A 120 20.68 -10.75 13.24
C ALA A 120 21.60 -10.05 12.23
N TYR A 121 21.67 -8.72 12.34
CA TYR A 121 22.53 -7.87 11.53
C TYR A 121 23.99 -8.37 11.50
N GLN A 122 24.57 -8.38 10.30
CA GLN A 122 25.99 -8.68 10.09
C GLN A 122 26.68 -7.44 9.53
N PRO A 123 27.75 -6.91 10.15
CA PRO A 123 28.47 -5.76 9.62
C PRO A 123 29.29 -6.13 8.37
N LEU A 124 29.44 -5.18 7.45
CA LEU A 124 30.31 -5.33 6.29
C LEU A 124 31.78 -5.25 6.72
N GLY A 125 32.61 -6.17 6.23
CA GLY A 125 34.06 -6.10 6.43
C GLY A 125 34.67 -4.92 5.67
N LYS A 126 35.64 -4.24 6.27
CA LYS A 126 36.45 -3.24 5.56
C LYS A 126 37.18 -3.89 4.38
N ASP A 127 37.34 -3.16 3.27
CA ASP A 127 38.05 -3.63 2.08
C ASP A 127 37.39 -4.84 1.39
N SER A 128 36.09 -5.03 1.60
CA SER A 128 35.29 -6.02 0.87
C SER A 128 35.36 -5.79 -0.63
N ASP A 129 35.33 -6.88 -1.39
CA ASP A 129 35.12 -6.84 -2.83
C ASP A 129 33.82 -6.06 -3.15
N PRO A 130 33.78 -5.22 -4.20
CA PRO A 130 32.61 -4.40 -4.51
C PRO A 130 31.33 -5.21 -4.74
N ILE A 131 31.44 -6.37 -5.39
CA ILE A 131 30.29 -7.23 -5.66
C ILE A 131 29.81 -7.88 -4.36
N GLU A 132 30.73 -8.33 -3.50
CA GLU A 132 30.38 -8.86 -2.18
C GLU A 132 29.77 -7.78 -1.27
N ALA A 133 30.23 -6.53 -1.35
CA ALA A 133 29.64 -5.41 -0.63
C ALA A 133 28.19 -5.14 -1.07
N MET A 134 27.90 -5.19 -2.38
CA MET A 134 26.53 -5.02 -2.89
C MET A 134 25.61 -6.18 -2.47
N LYS A 135 26.10 -7.43 -2.56
CA LYS A 135 25.36 -8.61 -2.08
C LYS A 135 25.06 -8.54 -0.59
N HIS A 136 26.03 -8.07 0.20
CA HIS A 136 25.86 -7.89 1.64
C HIS A 136 24.74 -6.88 1.94
N ILE A 137 24.73 -5.71 1.29
CA ILE A 137 23.68 -4.70 1.47
C ILE A 137 22.31 -5.28 1.09
N GLU A 138 22.21 -5.99 -0.05
CA GLU A 138 20.95 -6.64 -0.45
C GLU A 138 20.50 -7.67 0.59
N GLN A 139 21.42 -8.50 1.09
CA GLN A 139 21.11 -9.52 2.09
C GLN A 139 20.64 -8.88 3.41
N GLN A 140 21.30 -7.83 3.88
CA GLN A 140 20.87 -7.13 5.09
C GLN A 140 19.52 -6.43 4.87
N ASP A 141 19.25 -5.85 3.70
CA ASP A 141 17.94 -5.30 3.34
C ASP A 141 16.84 -6.37 3.36
N THR A 142 17.09 -7.56 2.80
CA THR A 142 16.17 -8.72 2.90
C THR A 142 15.97 -9.16 4.34
N ASN A 143 16.99 -9.05 5.20
CA ASN A 143 16.90 -9.33 6.63
C ASN A 143 16.24 -8.19 7.44
N GLY A 144 15.82 -7.09 6.79
CA GLY A 144 15.18 -5.95 7.46
C GLY A 144 16.15 -4.91 8.04
N HIS A 145 17.46 -5.04 7.79
CA HIS A 145 18.54 -4.20 8.30
C HIS A 145 19.12 -3.22 7.26
N GLY A 146 18.37 -2.89 6.20
CA GLY A 146 18.88 -2.16 5.04
C GLY A 146 19.42 -0.76 5.36
N LEU A 147 18.79 -0.03 6.28
CA LEU A 147 19.23 1.31 6.67
C LEU A 147 20.56 1.27 7.42
N LEU A 148 20.70 0.37 8.40
CA LEU A 148 21.93 0.21 9.16
C LEU A 148 23.07 -0.30 8.28
N ALA A 149 22.79 -1.27 7.39
CA ALA A 149 23.77 -1.80 6.45
C ALA A 149 24.34 -0.71 5.53
N ALA A 150 23.47 0.15 5.00
CA ALA A 150 23.93 1.25 4.16
C ALA A 150 24.71 2.30 4.92
N TYR A 151 24.30 2.65 6.14
CA TYR A 151 25.08 3.55 6.99
C TYR A 151 26.48 3.00 7.29
N ASP A 152 26.57 1.72 7.65
CA ASP A 152 27.85 1.06 7.94
C ASP A 152 28.72 0.85 6.70
N SER A 153 28.12 0.84 5.50
CA SER A 153 28.85 0.78 4.22
C SER A 153 29.56 2.09 3.84
N LEU A 154 29.30 3.19 4.56
CA LEU A 154 29.92 4.49 4.27
C LEU A 154 31.31 4.65 4.90
N PRO A 155 32.21 5.45 4.33
CA PRO A 155 33.45 5.88 4.97
C PRO A 155 33.19 6.62 6.29
N GLN A 156 34.20 6.67 7.17
CA GLN A 156 34.05 7.31 8.48
C GLN A 156 33.67 8.79 8.38
N LYS A 157 34.33 9.56 7.48
CA LYS A 157 33.97 10.97 7.26
C LYS A 157 32.48 11.14 6.96
N TYR A 158 31.93 10.28 6.11
CA TYR A 158 30.54 10.40 5.68
C TYR A 158 29.58 10.08 6.83
N ARG A 159 29.94 9.09 7.66
CA ARG A 159 29.21 8.78 8.89
C ARG A 159 29.23 9.92 9.91
N ASP A 160 30.36 10.61 10.04
CA ASP A 160 30.52 11.77 10.94
C ASP A 160 29.70 12.99 10.44
N ASP A 161 29.68 13.21 9.12
CA ASP A 161 28.85 14.24 8.49
C ASP A 161 27.35 13.95 8.73
N ILE A 162 26.90 12.70 8.55
CA ILE A 162 25.52 12.29 8.85
C ILE A 162 25.18 12.43 10.34
N ASP A 163 26.10 12.05 11.25
CA ASP A 163 25.90 12.20 12.70
C ASP A 163 25.72 13.68 13.08
N THR A 164 26.50 14.57 12.46
CA THR A 164 26.37 16.02 12.63
C THR A 164 25.00 16.52 12.15
N LEU A 165 24.55 16.10 10.97
CA LEU A 165 23.23 16.47 10.44
C LEU A 165 22.10 15.92 11.31
N ALA A 166 22.18 14.67 11.77
CA ALA A 166 21.17 14.05 12.63
C ALA A 166 21.02 14.79 13.96
N LYS A 167 22.14 15.20 14.59
CA LYS A 167 22.13 16.03 15.80
C LYS A 167 21.52 17.40 15.55
N LEU A 168 21.81 18.01 14.41
CA LEU A 168 21.25 19.30 14.03
C LEU A 168 19.73 19.21 13.82
N VAL A 169 19.26 18.16 13.13
CA VAL A 169 17.82 17.87 12.98
C VAL A 169 17.16 17.67 14.34
N ALA A 170 17.78 16.87 15.23
CA ALA A 170 17.25 16.61 16.57
C ALA A 170 17.07 17.88 17.40
N GLN A 171 17.93 18.89 17.22
CA GLN A 171 17.82 20.20 17.90
C GLN A 171 16.68 21.07 17.34
N LYS A 172 16.32 20.89 16.06
CA LYS A 172 15.36 21.74 15.35
C LYS A 172 13.95 21.16 15.33
N VAL A 173 13.83 19.83 15.39
CA VAL A 173 12.56 19.13 15.32
C VAL A 173 11.95 18.98 16.71
N GLN A 174 10.74 19.51 16.87
CA GLN A 174 9.95 19.29 18.08
C GLN A 174 9.20 17.96 17.96
N PRO A 175 9.39 17.00 18.88
CA PRO A 175 8.69 15.71 18.84
C PRO A 175 7.17 15.84 18.74
N ALA A 176 6.59 16.82 19.45
CA ALA A 176 5.14 17.07 19.43
C ALA A 176 4.60 17.42 18.04
N GLY A 177 5.38 18.16 17.22
CA GLY A 177 5.00 18.50 15.85
C GLY A 177 4.97 17.28 14.93
N LEU A 178 5.98 16.40 15.05
CA LEU A 178 6.02 15.14 14.31
C LEU A 178 4.88 14.20 14.70
N VAL A 179 4.67 14.00 16.00
CA VAL A 179 3.58 13.15 16.51
C VAL A 179 2.23 13.65 15.98
N SER A 180 1.99 14.97 16.03
CA SER A 180 0.74 15.57 15.53
C SER A 180 0.57 15.36 14.03
N ALA A 181 1.64 15.51 13.24
CA ALA A 181 1.58 15.32 11.79
C ALA A 181 1.39 13.85 11.39
N LEU A 182 1.85 12.91 12.21
CA LEU A 182 1.75 11.47 11.95
C LEU A 182 0.51 10.82 12.59
N GLN A 183 -0.27 11.58 13.38
CA GLN A 183 -1.52 11.15 14.01
C GLN A 183 -2.47 10.42 13.05
N PRO A 184 -2.70 10.89 11.81
CA PRO A 184 -3.54 10.19 10.84
C PRO A 184 -3.06 8.76 10.55
N ILE A 185 -1.75 8.61 10.29
CA ILE A 185 -1.15 7.33 9.97
C ILE A 185 -1.18 6.41 11.20
N SER A 186 -1.00 6.97 12.40
CA SER A 186 -1.15 6.23 13.65
C SER A 186 -2.57 5.66 13.80
N LYS A 187 -3.61 6.46 13.50
CA LYS A 187 -5.00 5.98 13.48
C LYS A 187 -5.19 4.87 12.47
N LEU A 188 -4.60 4.96 11.28
CA LEU A 188 -4.70 3.88 10.29
C LEU A 188 -4.07 2.58 10.84
N GLY A 189 -2.89 2.68 11.46
CA GLY A 189 -2.26 1.54 12.15
C GLY A 189 -3.17 0.95 13.22
N GLU A 190 -3.79 1.78 14.06
CA GLU A 190 -4.75 1.36 15.09
C GLU A 190 -6.01 0.71 14.50
N VAL A 191 -6.57 1.27 13.42
CA VAL A 191 -7.75 0.73 12.74
C VAL A 191 -7.46 -0.65 12.16
N VAL A 192 -6.35 -0.80 11.43
CA VAL A 192 -6.00 -2.09 10.83
C VAL A 192 -5.76 -3.14 11.91
N THR A 193 -5.19 -2.74 13.05
CA THR A 193 -4.84 -3.66 14.14
C THR A 193 -6.02 -4.04 15.01
N THR A 194 -6.88 -3.09 15.37
CA THR A 194 -8.08 -3.36 16.15
C THR A 194 -9.15 -4.07 15.31
N ARG A 195 -9.18 -3.88 13.98
CA ARG A 195 -10.23 -4.40 13.09
C ARG A 195 -9.74 -5.48 12.11
N GLN A 196 -8.67 -6.20 12.42
CA GLN A 196 -8.14 -7.24 11.53
C GLN A 196 -9.18 -8.27 11.10
N ASN A 197 -9.99 -8.75 12.04
CA ASN A 197 -11.04 -9.72 11.74
C ASN A 197 -12.01 -9.17 10.70
N TRP A 198 -12.29 -7.86 10.73
CA TRP A 198 -13.15 -7.21 9.74
C TRP A 198 -12.43 -7.07 8.40
N VAL A 199 -11.15 -6.67 8.39
CA VAL A 199 -10.32 -6.61 7.17
C VAL A 199 -10.30 -7.97 6.47
N PHE A 200 -10.00 -9.05 7.18
CA PHE A 200 -9.83 -10.40 6.60
C PHE A 200 -11.12 -11.15 6.32
N SER A 201 -12.26 -10.68 6.85
CA SER A 201 -13.58 -11.24 6.52
C SER A 201 -14.29 -10.47 5.41
N HIS A 202 -13.61 -9.54 4.74
CA HIS A 202 -14.16 -8.86 3.58
C HIS A 202 -14.35 -9.83 2.40
N PRO A 203 -15.44 -9.76 1.62
CA PRO A 203 -15.68 -10.67 0.50
C PRO A 203 -14.50 -10.80 -0.48
N ARG A 204 -13.84 -9.69 -0.82
CA ARG A 204 -12.62 -9.70 -1.67
C ARG A 204 -11.46 -10.51 -1.08
N MET A 205 -11.36 -10.62 0.24
CA MET A 205 -10.33 -11.43 0.91
C MET A 205 -10.71 -12.91 0.97
N GLU A 206 -12.01 -13.20 0.98
CA GLU A 206 -12.54 -14.56 0.90
C GLU A 206 -12.34 -15.17 -0.50
N GLU A 207 -12.36 -14.34 -1.55
CA GLU A 207 -12.08 -14.75 -2.93
C GLU A 207 -10.62 -15.17 -3.17
N LEU A 208 -9.69 -14.74 -2.31
CA LEU A 208 -8.29 -15.13 -2.41
C LEU A 208 -8.11 -16.61 -2.01
N ASN A 209 -7.21 -17.31 -2.70
CA ASN A 209 -6.77 -18.63 -2.27
C ASN A 209 -6.05 -18.56 -0.91
N GLU A 210 -5.95 -19.68 -0.21
CA GLU A 210 -5.44 -19.71 1.17
C GLU A 210 -3.99 -19.24 1.29
N GLU A 211 -3.13 -19.57 0.31
CA GLU A 211 -1.73 -19.11 0.29
C GLU A 211 -1.64 -17.59 0.17
N THR A 212 -2.35 -17.00 -0.78
CA THR A 212 -2.40 -15.55 -0.99
C THR A 212 -3.02 -14.85 0.21
N ARG A 213 -4.10 -15.40 0.77
CA ARG A 213 -4.75 -14.86 1.97
C ARG A 213 -3.80 -14.84 3.17
N SER A 214 -3.04 -15.92 3.38
CA SER A 214 -2.02 -15.99 4.42
C SER A 214 -0.94 -14.93 4.23
N LYS A 215 -0.40 -14.78 3.01
CA LYS A 215 0.61 -13.76 2.68
C LYS A 215 0.09 -12.34 2.88
N VAL A 216 -1.14 -12.05 2.45
CA VAL A 216 -1.76 -10.73 2.67
C VAL A 216 -1.97 -10.48 4.16
N ARG A 217 -2.36 -11.50 4.92
CA ARG A 217 -2.48 -11.40 6.38
C ARG A 217 -1.15 -11.07 7.03
N GLU A 218 -0.13 -11.85 6.72
CA GLU A 218 1.23 -11.66 7.23
C GLU A 218 1.78 -10.26 6.89
N LEU A 219 1.64 -9.84 5.63
CA LEU A 219 2.04 -8.50 5.17
C LEU A 219 1.28 -7.38 5.90
N THR A 220 -0.04 -7.52 6.02
CA THR A 220 -0.89 -6.53 6.70
C THR A 220 -0.48 -6.37 8.16
N LEU A 221 -0.27 -7.48 8.87
CA LEU A 221 0.18 -7.49 10.26
C LEU A 221 1.58 -6.88 10.41
N ALA A 222 2.50 -7.22 9.51
CA ALA A 222 3.85 -6.67 9.52
C ALA A 222 3.86 -5.16 9.28
N VAL A 223 3.11 -4.66 8.28
CA VAL A 223 2.97 -3.22 8.01
C VAL A 223 2.33 -2.51 9.20
N SER A 224 1.28 -3.08 9.80
CA SER A 224 0.66 -2.52 10.98
C SER A 224 1.60 -2.44 12.18
N GLY A 225 2.34 -3.51 12.47
CA GLY A 225 3.33 -3.52 13.54
C GLY A 225 4.48 -2.55 13.29
N LEU A 226 4.92 -2.41 12.02
CA LEU A 226 5.89 -1.41 11.60
C LEU A 226 5.37 0.01 11.88
N LEU A 227 4.14 0.32 11.49
CA LEU A 227 3.52 1.63 11.75
C LEU A 227 3.41 1.90 13.25
N GLN A 228 2.93 0.94 14.04
CA GLN A 228 2.84 1.11 15.50
C GLN A 228 4.22 1.35 16.13
N THR A 229 5.23 0.59 15.71
CA THR A 229 6.60 0.72 16.24
C THR A 229 7.24 2.06 15.85
N THR A 230 7.14 2.44 14.57
CA THR A 230 7.77 3.66 14.05
C THR A 230 7.08 4.95 14.50
N LEU A 231 5.79 4.87 14.83
CA LEU A 231 5.00 6.01 15.32
C LEU A 231 4.88 6.07 16.84
N ALA A 232 5.46 5.10 17.56
CA ALA A 232 5.55 5.16 19.00
C ALA A 232 6.33 6.41 19.45
N GLU A 233 5.87 7.04 20.52
CA GLU A 233 6.47 8.28 21.04
C GLU A 233 7.98 8.13 21.31
N ASP A 234 8.38 6.99 21.91
CA ASP A 234 9.78 6.66 22.17
C ASP A 234 10.61 6.48 20.90
N PHE A 235 10.00 5.97 19.81
CA PHE A 235 10.67 5.82 18.52
C PHE A 235 10.85 7.15 17.80
N LEU A 236 9.92 8.09 17.99
CA LEU A 236 10.03 9.45 17.44
C LEU A 236 10.88 10.38 18.32
N ALA A 237 11.17 9.98 19.57
CA ALA A 237 11.96 10.77 20.49
C ALA A 237 13.40 10.98 19.96
N THR A 238 13.72 12.25 19.66
CA THR A 238 15.06 12.67 19.22
C THR A 238 15.99 13.01 20.38
N ASN A 239 15.48 13.07 21.62
CA ASN A 239 16.27 13.45 22.80
C ASN A 239 17.53 12.60 22.99
N ALA A 240 17.47 11.31 22.64
CA ALA A 240 18.61 10.41 22.73
C ALA A 240 19.72 10.74 21.73
N LEU A 241 19.41 11.35 20.56
CA LEU A 241 20.41 11.75 19.56
C LEU A 241 21.38 12.82 20.09
N ALA A 242 20.96 13.59 21.09
CA ALA A 242 21.83 14.61 21.69
C ALA A 242 22.95 13.99 22.53
N SER A 243 22.76 12.78 23.08
CA SER A 243 23.66 12.17 24.07
C SER A 243 24.29 10.86 23.63
N GLN A 244 23.83 10.21 22.55
CA GLN A 244 24.39 8.97 22.02
C GLN A 244 24.87 9.11 20.56
N PRO A 245 25.84 8.30 20.10
CA PRO A 245 26.23 8.27 18.69
C PRO A 245 25.05 7.95 17.77
N PHE A 246 24.94 8.61 16.62
CA PHE A 246 23.84 8.37 15.67
C PHE A 246 23.73 6.90 15.26
N ARG A 247 24.87 6.21 15.08
CA ARG A 247 24.89 4.78 14.76
C ARG A 247 24.14 3.92 15.77
N ASP A 248 24.35 4.16 17.06
CA ASP A 248 23.72 3.36 18.12
C ASP A 248 22.22 3.67 18.21
N TRP A 249 21.85 4.93 18.00
CA TRP A 249 20.45 5.34 17.86
C TRP A 249 19.76 4.67 16.67
N LEU A 250 20.46 4.59 15.53
CA LEU A 250 19.99 3.94 14.32
C LEU A 250 19.84 2.44 14.54
N ALA A 251 20.84 1.78 15.15
CA ALA A 251 20.81 0.35 15.43
C ALA A 251 19.67 -0.05 16.38
N GLN A 252 19.35 0.77 17.39
CA GLN A 252 18.20 0.53 18.27
C GLN A 252 16.88 0.52 17.48
N ARG A 253 16.71 1.46 16.55
CA ARG A 253 15.50 1.59 15.71
C ARG A 253 15.41 0.50 14.67
N ASP A 254 16.53 0.23 14.02
CA ASP A 254 16.70 -0.84 13.06
C ASP A 254 16.31 -2.20 13.68
N ASN A 255 16.81 -2.53 14.87
CA ASN A 255 16.42 -3.74 15.60
C ASN A 255 14.92 -3.80 15.93
N ALA A 256 14.29 -2.66 16.23
CA ALA A 256 12.86 -2.61 16.53
C ALA A 256 11.98 -2.86 15.29
N ILE A 257 12.43 -2.40 14.12
CA ILE A 257 11.64 -2.51 12.87
C ILE A 257 12.03 -3.71 12.00
N ALA A 258 13.22 -4.29 12.19
CA ALA A 258 13.75 -5.36 11.36
C ALA A 258 12.82 -6.58 11.25
N PRO A 259 12.19 -7.11 12.32
CA PRO A 259 11.23 -8.22 12.20
C PRO A 259 10.09 -7.92 11.23
N HIS A 260 9.56 -6.70 11.27
CA HIS A 260 8.48 -6.28 10.38
C HIS A 260 8.96 -6.09 8.93
N LEU A 261 10.11 -5.45 8.74
CA LEU A 261 10.70 -5.25 7.42
C LEU A 261 11.08 -6.57 6.77
N HIS A 262 11.64 -7.52 7.53
CA HIS A 262 11.98 -8.85 7.04
C HIS A 262 10.77 -9.58 6.46
N VAL A 263 9.64 -9.55 7.18
CA VAL A 263 8.38 -10.13 6.69
C VAL A 263 7.85 -9.40 5.46
N ILE A 264 7.87 -8.06 5.46
CA ILE A 264 7.45 -7.29 4.28
C ILE A 264 8.31 -7.67 3.07
N LYS A 265 9.62 -7.80 3.25
CA LYS A 265 10.56 -8.18 2.19
C LYS A 265 10.37 -9.62 1.74
N SER A 266 10.18 -10.57 2.66
CA SER A 266 9.96 -11.99 2.30
C SER A 266 8.69 -12.18 1.45
N VAL A 267 7.66 -11.37 1.68
CA VAL A 267 6.40 -11.42 0.91
C VAL A 267 6.50 -10.65 -0.41
N THR A 268 7.19 -9.50 -0.44
CA THR A 268 7.19 -8.58 -1.59
C THR A 268 8.37 -8.76 -2.54
N GLN A 269 9.49 -9.29 -2.09
CA GLN A 269 10.70 -9.42 -2.89
C GLN A 269 10.58 -10.59 -3.85
N THR A 270 10.53 -10.29 -5.14
CA THR A 270 10.55 -11.28 -6.22
C THR A 270 11.95 -11.38 -6.79
N GLY A 271 12.65 -12.47 -6.43
CA GLY A 271 13.98 -12.79 -6.93
C GLY A 271 15.13 -12.06 -6.24
N ALA A 272 16.28 -12.72 -6.19
CA ALA A 272 17.55 -12.12 -5.78
C ALA A 272 18.15 -11.33 -6.95
N SER A 273 18.82 -10.22 -6.66
CA SER A 273 19.65 -9.56 -7.66
C SER A 273 20.91 -10.37 -7.95
N SER A 274 21.36 -10.31 -9.19
CA SER A 274 22.74 -10.66 -9.55
C SER A 274 23.54 -9.40 -9.79
N PHE A 275 24.82 -9.43 -9.42
CA PHE A 275 25.75 -8.33 -9.60
C PHE A 275 26.96 -8.82 -10.38
N GLU A 276 27.35 -8.10 -11.43
CA GLU A 276 28.53 -8.39 -12.23
C GLU A 276 29.32 -7.11 -12.51
N GLU A 277 30.64 -7.20 -12.51
CA GLU A 277 31.49 -6.15 -13.06
C GLU A 277 31.21 -6.04 -14.57
N THR A 278 31.04 -4.82 -15.06
CA THR A 278 30.80 -4.57 -16.48
C THR A 278 31.69 -3.44 -17.00
N THR A 279 32.00 -3.49 -18.30
CA THR A 279 32.62 -2.36 -19.00
C THR A 279 31.58 -1.40 -19.58
N GLU A 280 30.30 -1.75 -19.51
CA GLU A 280 29.21 -0.87 -19.92
C GLU A 280 29.24 0.42 -19.10
N LYS A 281 29.02 1.55 -19.76
CA LYS A 281 28.85 2.83 -19.06
C LYS A 281 27.42 2.92 -18.55
N PRO A 282 27.19 3.58 -17.40
CA PRO A 282 25.84 3.93 -16.97
C PRO A 282 25.14 4.69 -18.11
N THR A 283 24.04 4.16 -18.64
CA THR A 283 23.26 4.84 -19.67
C THR A 283 22.59 6.06 -19.05
N SER A 284 22.63 7.23 -19.72
CA SER A 284 22.04 8.45 -19.15
C SER A 284 20.52 8.36 -18.98
N THR A 285 19.86 7.39 -19.61
CA THR A 285 18.44 7.06 -19.37
C THR A 285 18.20 6.46 -17.98
N ASN A 286 19.24 5.96 -17.31
CA ASN A 286 19.21 5.61 -15.88
C ASN A 286 19.39 6.82 -14.94
N ARG A 287 19.50 8.07 -15.45
CA ARG A 287 19.25 9.31 -14.65
C ARG A 287 17.75 9.53 -14.40
N GLY A 288 17.03 8.45 -14.08
CA GLY A 288 15.63 8.49 -13.63
C GLY A 288 15.48 8.65 -12.12
N GLY A 289 16.53 9.09 -11.42
CA GLY A 289 16.50 9.45 -10.01
C GLY A 289 16.38 10.96 -9.85
N GLY A 290 15.15 11.48 -9.84
CA GLY A 290 14.81 12.72 -9.18
C GLY A 290 15.44 14.01 -9.70
N GLY A 291 14.69 14.75 -10.52
CA GLY A 291 14.86 16.19 -10.67
C GLY A 291 14.53 16.92 -9.36
N TYR A 292 15.43 16.84 -8.39
CA TYR A 292 15.46 17.74 -7.24
C TYR A 292 16.83 18.40 -7.25
N GLY A 293 16.93 19.56 -7.90
CA GLY A 293 18.14 20.40 -7.81
C GLY A 293 18.56 21.22 -9.03
N SER A 294 17.70 21.53 -10.02
CA SER A 294 18.09 22.50 -11.07
C SER A 294 17.14 23.67 -11.32
N ASP A 295 15.88 23.65 -10.87
CA ASP A 295 14.90 24.67 -11.31
C ASP A 295 14.45 25.67 -10.23
N TYR A 296 15.15 25.75 -9.09
CA TYR A 296 14.94 26.82 -8.10
C TYR A 296 16.06 27.87 -8.14
N GLY A 297 16.47 28.30 -9.33
CA GLY A 297 17.58 29.25 -9.48
C GLY A 297 17.59 30.20 -10.69
N SER A 298 16.62 30.17 -11.61
CA SER A 298 16.71 31.01 -12.82
C SER A 298 15.65 32.11 -12.99
N ASP A 299 14.54 32.12 -12.24
CA ASP A 299 13.39 32.94 -12.65
C ASP A 299 13.13 34.19 -11.79
N TYR A 300 14.01 34.52 -10.83
CA TYR A 300 13.91 35.73 -10.01
C TYR A 300 15.08 36.71 -10.20
N GLY A 301 15.60 36.87 -11.42
CA GLY A 301 16.77 37.71 -11.66
C GLY A 301 16.88 38.48 -12.97
N ALA A 302 15.81 38.62 -13.78
CA ALA A 302 15.95 39.18 -15.13
C ALA A 302 14.96 40.30 -15.51
N ASP A 303 14.39 41.04 -14.55
CA ASP A 303 13.52 42.16 -14.90
C ASP A 303 13.72 43.41 -14.04
N TYR A 304 14.97 43.76 -13.72
CA TYR A 304 15.36 45.14 -13.37
C TYR A 304 16.88 45.27 -13.48
N GLY A 305 17.38 45.81 -14.60
CA GLY A 305 18.77 46.29 -14.62
C GLY A 305 19.38 46.46 -16.01
N SER A 306 19.56 47.72 -16.38
CA SER A 306 20.65 48.20 -17.25
C SER A 306 20.45 48.05 -18.76
N SER A 307 19.72 49.03 -19.30
CA SER A 307 20.24 49.86 -20.39
C SER A 307 21.71 50.24 -20.13
N TYR A 308 22.62 49.93 -21.05
CA TYR A 308 23.68 50.79 -21.57
C TYR A 308 24.65 49.91 -22.40
N GLU A 309 24.95 50.41 -23.61
CA GLU A 309 26.12 50.11 -24.43
C GLU A 309 26.22 48.73 -25.09
N ASP A 310 26.72 48.59 -26.31
CA ASP A 310 26.81 49.41 -27.51
C ASP A 310 27.44 48.47 -28.54
N ASP A 311 27.14 48.74 -29.81
CA ASP A 311 27.86 48.33 -31.01
C ASP A 311 29.19 47.57 -30.84
N TYR A 312 29.26 46.34 -31.36
CA TYR A 312 30.29 45.97 -32.35
C TYR A 312 29.85 44.70 -33.10
N GLY A 313 29.69 44.84 -34.41
CA GLY A 313 29.32 43.76 -35.31
C GLY A 313 30.45 42.76 -35.59
N GLY A 314 30.09 41.73 -36.35
CA GLY A 314 31.07 40.79 -36.91
C GLY A 314 30.45 39.43 -37.14
N SER A 315 29.80 39.27 -38.30
CA SER A 315 29.66 37.97 -38.94
C SER A 315 31.04 37.38 -39.22
N ASP A 316 31.19 36.06 -39.08
CA ASP A 316 31.74 35.16 -40.09
C ASP A 316 32.20 33.85 -39.42
N ASP A 317 31.49 32.77 -39.78
CA ASP A 317 32.06 31.61 -40.47
C ASP A 317 33.40 31.07 -39.95
N TYR A 318 33.37 30.00 -39.13
CA TYR A 318 34.42 28.97 -39.11
C TYR A 318 33.83 27.60 -38.72
N GLY A 319 33.68 26.75 -39.72
CA GLY A 319 33.51 25.32 -39.58
C GLY A 319 34.83 24.57 -39.41
N SER A 320 34.67 23.31 -38.98
CA SER A 320 35.57 22.15 -39.07
C SER A 320 36.98 22.25 -38.48
N ASP A 321 37.25 21.43 -37.46
CA ASP A 321 38.23 20.33 -37.53
C ASP A 321 38.48 19.75 -36.13
N TYR A 322 38.08 18.51 -35.88
CA TYR A 322 38.79 17.58 -34.99
C TYR A 322 38.29 16.15 -35.27
N GLY A 323 38.86 15.56 -36.32
CA GLY A 323 38.78 14.14 -36.62
C GLY A 323 40.11 13.45 -36.33
N SER A 324 40.00 12.29 -35.68
CA SER A 324 40.90 11.12 -35.73
C SER A 324 42.38 11.25 -35.37
N ASP A 325 42.78 10.59 -34.28
CA ASP A 325 44.00 9.76 -34.23
C ASP A 325 43.98 8.83 -33.02
N TYR A 326 43.46 7.60 -33.20
CA TYR A 326 43.84 6.43 -32.39
C TYR A 326 43.61 5.17 -33.22
N GLY A 327 44.65 4.72 -33.92
CA GLY A 327 44.62 3.53 -34.75
C GLY A 327 45.99 2.90 -34.92
N SER A 328 46.11 1.67 -34.41
CA SER A 328 47.03 0.59 -34.81
C SER A 328 48.54 0.76 -34.63
N ASP A 329 49.07 0.09 -33.60
CA ASP A 329 50.38 -0.58 -33.72
C ASP A 329 50.40 -1.88 -32.87
N TYR A 330 50.16 -3.02 -33.51
CA TYR A 330 50.38 -4.36 -32.95
C TYR A 330 50.99 -5.24 -34.03
N GLY A 331 52.28 -5.55 -33.90
CA GLY A 331 52.94 -6.55 -34.73
C GLY A 331 54.45 -6.57 -34.52
N GLY A 332 54.95 -7.49 -33.68
CA GLY A 332 56.39 -7.66 -33.51
C GLY A 332 56.75 -8.72 -32.48
N SER A 333 56.73 -9.98 -32.90
CA SER A 333 57.20 -11.14 -32.16
C SER A 333 58.69 -11.07 -31.86
N GLN A 334 59.08 -11.22 -30.59
CA GLN A 334 60.45 -11.61 -30.24
C GLN A 334 60.44 -12.58 -29.05
N SER A 335 60.75 -13.83 -29.38
CA SER A 335 61.01 -14.92 -28.44
C SER A 335 62.35 -14.66 -27.75
N GLY A 336 62.33 -14.60 -26.42
CA GLY A 336 63.50 -14.27 -25.61
C GLY A 336 63.35 -14.71 -24.15
N SER A 337 63.78 -15.95 -23.89
CA SER A 337 64.52 -16.43 -22.72
C SER A 337 64.33 -15.74 -21.36
N GLY A 338 63.69 -16.44 -20.43
CA GLY A 338 64.11 -16.54 -19.02
C GLY A 338 64.21 -15.24 -18.21
N GLY A 339 63.08 -14.56 -18.00
CA GLY A 339 62.92 -13.54 -16.97
C GLY A 339 62.14 -14.08 -15.77
N ALA A 340 62.65 -13.88 -14.56
CA ALA A 340 61.94 -14.13 -13.31
C ALA A 340 60.51 -13.53 -13.33
N PRO A 341 59.52 -14.14 -12.64
CA PRO A 341 58.15 -13.65 -12.65
C PRO A 341 58.16 -12.19 -12.20
N LYS A 342 57.82 -11.28 -13.12
CA LYS A 342 57.53 -9.89 -12.77
C LYS A 342 56.35 -9.93 -11.82
N GLU A 343 56.56 -9.48 -10.57
CA GLU A 343 55.46 -9.13 -9.68
C GLU A 343 54.57 -8.16 -10.45
N GLU A 344 53.42 -8.68 -10.87
CA GLU A 344 52.37 -7.88 -11.50
C GLU A 344 51.85 -6.95 -10.41
N LYS A 345 52.24 -5.68 -10.50
CA LYS A 345 51.80 -4.65 -9.58
C LYS A 345 50.29 -4.54 -9.71
N VAL A 346 49.56 -5.16 -8.79
CA VAL A 346 48.09 -5.11 -8.75
C VAL A 346 47.71 -3.65 -8.57
N VAL A 347 47.31 -3.01 -9.68
CA VAL A 347 46.78 -1.65 -9.64
C VAL A 347 45.43 -1.75 -8.97
N GLU A 348 45.33 -1.22 -7.75
CA GLU A 348 44.09 -1.19 -6.99
C GLU A 348 43.03 -0.42 -7.78
N LYS A 349 41.93 -1.08 -8.14
CA LYS A 349 40.80 -0.43 -8.81
C LYS A 349 40.13 0.52 -7.81
N THR A 350 40.07 1.80 -8.15
CA THR A 350 39.40 2.83 -7.34
C THR A 350 37.98 3.15 -7.83
N GLU A 351 37.60 2.64 -9.00
CA GLU A 351 36.30 2.87 -9.64
C GLU A 351 35.88 1.60 -10.40
N LEU A 352 34.59 1.28 -10.35
CA LEU A 352 34.02 0.08 -10.96
C LEU A 352 32.61 0.34 -11.48
N ASN A 353 32.30 -0.10 -12.70
CA ASN A 353 30.91 -0.20 -13.14
C ASN A 353 30.36 -1.57 -12.78
N VAL A 354 29.21 -1.57 -12.11
CA VAL A 354 28.49 -2.77 -11.68
C VAL A 354 27.15 -2.80 -12.38
N LYS A 355 26.83 -3.94 -12.98
CA LYS A 355 25.51 -4.24 -13.52
C LYS A 355 24.75 -5.07 -12.51
N GLN A 356 23.62 -4.54 -12.04
CA GLN A 356 22.65 -5.25 -11.22
C GLN A 356 21.52 -5.73 -12.13
N THR A 357 21.22 -7.02 -12.08
CA THR A 357 20.07 -7.61 -12.78
C THR A 357 19.06 -8.15 -11.77
N ARG A 358 17.78 -7.78 -11.93
CA ARG A 358 16.65 -8.31 -11.14
C ARG A 358 15.44 -8.41 -12.06
N ASN A 359 14.79 -9.58 -12.08
CA ASN A 359 13.58 -9.82 -12.91
C ASN A 359 13.76 -9.39 -14.39
N ASP A 360 14.87 -9.82 -15.00
CA ASP A 360 15.28 -9.48 -16.38
C ASP A 360 15.52 -7.98 -16.65
N GLN A 361 15.38 -7.11 -15.64
CA GLN A 361 15.74 -5.70 -15.72
C GLN A 361 17.19 -5.54 -15.24
N SER A 362 18.01 -4.81 -16.02
CA SER A 362 19.40 -4.56 -15.68
C SER A 362 19.68 -3.07 -15.59
N VAL A 363 20.40 -2.67 -14.54
CA VAL A 363 20.85 -1.30 -14.31
C VAL A 363 22.36 -1.30 -14.10
N VAL A 364 23.05 -0.39 -14.79
CA VAL A 364 24.50 -0.19 -14.65
C VAL A 364 24.75 1.09 -13.88
N PHE A 365 25.55 1.01 -12.82
CA PHE A 365 25.97 2.14 -12.00
C PHE A 365 27.45 2.05 -11.66
N THR A 366 28.02 3.18 -11.27
CA THR A 366 29.44 3.28 -10.92
C THR A 366 29.62 3.34 -9.41
N LEU A 367 30.54 2.53 -8.90
CA LEU A 367 31.03 2.57 -7.52
C LEU A 367 32.44 3.17 -7.50
N LYS A 368 32.73 3.97 -6.48
CA LYS A 368 34.06 4.51 -6.18
C LYS A 368 34.52 4.00 -4.83
N LYS A 369 35.79 3.59 -4.75
CA LYS A 369 36.41 3.16 -3.50
C LYS A 369 36.89 4.40 -2.73
N VAL A 370 36.36 4.61 -1.53
CA VAL A 370 36.71 5.71 -0.63
C VAL A 370 37.04 5.10 0.74
N ASP A 371 38.27 5.30 1.22
CA ASP A 371 38.76 4.81 2.52
C ASP A 371 38.52 3.31 2.81
N GLY A 372 38.52 2.48 1.77
CA GLY A 372 38.28 1.03 1.89
C GLY A 372 36.81 0.61 1.71
N TYR A 373 35.92 1.54 1.36
CA TYR A 373 34.49 1.30 1.16
C TYR A 373 34.07 1.59 -0.28
N TRP A 374 33.17 0.79 -0.82
CA TRP A 374 32.59 1.02 -2.15
C TRP A 374 31.30 1.82 -2.03
N VAL A 375 31.34 3.04 -2.56
CA VAL A 375 30.22 3.99 -2.48
C VAL A 375 29.76 4.34 -3.89
N PRO A 376 28.45 4.43 -4.16
CA PRO A 376 27.95 4.93 -5.44
C PRO A 376 28.57 6.28 -5.81
N ALA A 377 29.10 6.39 -7.04
CA ALA A 377 29.79 7.60 -7.53
C ALA A 377 28.91 8.85 -7.42
N ILE A 378 27.58 8.70 -7.61
CA ILE A 378 26.60 9.77 -7.46
C ILE A 378 26.55 10.39 -6.06
N LEU A 379 26.96 9.65 -5.03
CA LEU A 379 27.09 10.17 -3.67
C LEU A 379 28.44 10.84 -3.48
N VAL A 380 29.52 10.20 -3.93
CA VAL A 380 30.90 10.67 -3.76
C VAL A 380 31.13 12.02 -4.44
N ASP A 381 30.71 12.15 -5.70
CA ASP A 381 31.06 13.29 -6.56
C ASP A 381 30.53 14.65 -6.07
N LYS A 382 29.51 14.63 -5.22
CA LYS A 382 28.85 15.84 -4.68
C LYS A 382 28.61 15.76 -3.18
N TRP A 383 29.36 14.93 -2.46
CA TRP A 383 29.11 14.70 -1.04
C TRP A 383 29.14 15.99 -0.24
N ASP A 384 30.25 16.75 -0.30
CA ASP A 384 30.43 17.96 0.50
C ASP A 384 29.40 19.06 0.15
N GLU A 385 29.09 19.25 -1.15
CA GLU A 385 28.04 20.16 -1.62
C GLU A 385 26.68 19.79 -1.03
N ARG A 386 26.33 18.50 -1.01
CA ARG A 386 25.07 17.99 -0.46
C ARG A 386 25.00 18.12 1.05
N ILE A 387 26.10 17.87 1.77
CA ILE A 387 26.15 18.04 3.24
C ILE A 387 25.98 19.51 3.62
N GLU A 388 26.68 20.43 2.96
CA GLU A 388 26.52 21.87 3.24
C GLU A 388 25.12 22.37 2.89
N THR A 389 24.56 21.92 1.76
CA THR A 389 23.17 22.25 1.38
C THR A 389 22.17 21.73 2.41
N ALA A 390 22.28 20.45 2.81
CA ALA A 390 21.40 19.85 3.81
C ALA A 390 21.51 20.59 5.15
N LYS A 391 22.72 20.92 5.58
CA LYS A 391 22.96 21.69 6.81
C LYS A 391 22.26 23.04 6.76
N LYS A 392 22.42 23.79 5.66
CA LYS A 392 21.76 25.08 5.46
C LYS A 392 20.24 24.97 5.55
N GLN A 393 19.64 23.99 4.88
CA GLN A 393 18.19 23.74 4.91
C GLN A 393 17.69 23.43 6.34
N ILE A 394 18.47 22.69 7.13
CA ILE A 394 18.15 22.41 8.54
C ILE A 394 18.26 23.67 9.41
N GLU A 395 19.32 24.48 9.21
CA GLU A 395 19.54 25.71 9.97
C GLU A 395 18.46 26.76 9.72
N GLU A 396 18.07 26.93 8.44
CA GLU A 396 17.00 27.82 7.96
C GLU A 396 15.60 27.32 8.35
N SER A 397 15.50 26.20 9.08
CA SER A 397 14.28 25.64 9.67
C SER A 397 13.26 25.11 8.65
N GLU A 398 13.68 24.82 7.41
CA GLU A 398 12.85 24.11 6.43
C GLU A 398 12.47 22.70 6.88
N VAL A 399 13.11 22.15 7.92
CA VAL A 399 12.76 20.84 8.48
C VAL A 399 11.42 20.87 9.21
N GLN A 400 10.99 22.02 9.75
CA GLN A 400 9.60 22.18 10.20
C GLN A 400 8.62 22.07 9.02
N ASN A 401 9.09 22.29 7.78
CA ASN A 401 8.28 22.11 6.59
C ASN A 401 8.15 20.66 6.12
N LEU A 402 8.68 19.66 6.83
CA LEU A 402 8.35 18.26 6.53
C LEU A 402 6.84 18.00 6.69
N THR A 403 6.20 18.64 7.67
CA THR A 403 4.76 18.53 7.91
C THR A 403 3.94 19.49 7.05
N SER A 404 4.54 20.58 6.55
CA SER A 404 3.90 21.53 5.62
C SER A 404 4.32 21.30 4.16
N ASN A 405 5.05 20.21 3.87
CA ASN A 405 5.39 19.82 2.51
C ASN A 405 4.07 19.64 1.75
N PRO A 406 3.84 20.38 0.65
CA PRO A 406 2.56 20.35 -0.07
C PRO A 406 2.17 18.93 -0.51
N LEU A 407 3.15 18.08 -0.83
CA LEU A 407 2.91 16.69 -1.23
C LEU A 407 2.45 15.84 -0.04
N VAL A 408 3.12 15.93 1.11
CA VAL A 408 2.71 15.22 2.34
C VAL A 408 1.34 15.72 2.79
N SER A 409 1.12 17.03 2.75
CA SER A 409 -0.15 17.65 3.12
C SER A 409 -1.29 17.20 2.20
N ALA A 410 -1.07 17.22 0.88
CA ALA A 410 -2.05 16.74 -0.10
C ALA A 410 -2.35 15.24 0.07
N PHE A 411 -1.31 14.43 0.30
CA PHE A 411 -1.45 13.01 0.58
C PHE A 411 -2.26 12.77 1.86
N MET A 412 -1.97 13.51 2.93
CA MET A 412 -2.70 13.40 4.19
C MET A 412 -4.14 13.90 4.07
N MET A 413 -4.40 14.99 3.34
CA MET A 413 -5.75 15.46 3.04
C MET A 413 -6.57 14.43 2.24
N MET A 414 -5.93 13.67 1.36
CA MET A 414 -6.56 12.58 0.62
C MET A 414 -6.87 11.38 1.52
N LEU A 415 -5.96 11.03 2.44
CA LEU A 415 -6.10 9.86 3.30
C LEU A 415 -6.99 10.10 4.52
N GLN A 416 -6.99 11.30 5.11
CA GLN A 416 -7.65 11.58 6.38
C GLN A 416 -9.14 11.19 6.38
N PRO A 417 -9.97 11.58 5.38
CA PRO A 417 -11.38 11.21 5.36
C PRO A 417 -11.59 9.69 5.30
N LYS A 418 -10.66 8.98 4.63
CA LYS A 418 -10.70 7.51 4.48
C LYS A 418 -10.41 6.82 5.80
N ILE A 419 -9.38 7.30 6.50
CA ILE A 419 -9.00 6.81 7.82
C ILE A 419 -10.13 7.06 8.80
N ASP A 420 -10.74 8.25 8.78
CA ASP A 420 -11.86 8.59 9.66
C ASP A 420 -13.10 7.73 9.34
N ALA A 421 -13.43 7.48 8.07
CA ALA A 421 -14.53 6.59 7.70
C ALA A 421 -14.31 5.15 8.20
N LEU A 422 -13.09 4.63 8.03
CA LEU A 422 -12.73 3.30 8.52
C LEU A 422 -12.71 3.24 10.05
N ALA A 423 -12.28 4.31 10.73
CA ALA A 423 -12.27 4.39 12.20
C ALA A 423 -13.67 4.56 12.79
N ALA A 424 -14.57 5.27 12.11
CA ALA A 424 -15.92 5.55 12.58
C ALA A 424 -16.89 4.38 12.41
N ALA A 425 -16.57 3.38 11.59
CA ALA A 425 -17.50 2.27 11.37
C ALA A 425 -17.76 1.48 12.67
N GLU A 426 -19.00 1.34 13.11
CA GLU A 426 -19.35 0.66 14.36
C GLU A 426 -19.67 -0.83 14.17
N SER A 427 -19.72 -1.29 12.92
CA SER A 427 -20.02 -2.67 12.57
C SER A 427 -19.14 -3.16 11.43
N LYS A 428 -18.97 -4.49 11.36
CA LYS A 428 -18.32 -5.17 10.23
C LYS A 428 -18.87 -4.73 8.87
N GLN A 429 -20.19 -4.62 8.73
CA GLN A 429 -20.83 -4.22 7.47
C GLN A 429 -20.47 -2.77 7.09
N ALA A 430 -20.57 -1.83 8.03
CA ALA A 430 -20.18 -0.44 7.78
C ALA A 430 -18.69 -0.31 7.43
N PHE A 431 -17.84 -1.11 8.07
CA PHE A 431 -16.41 -1.14 7.78
C PHE A 431 -16.12 -1.69 6.38
N HIS A 432 -16.79 -2.77 5.98
CA HIS A 432 -16.67 -3.34 4.63
C HIS A 432 -17.12 -2.35 3.56
N THR A 433 -18.25 -1.66 3.77
CA THR A 433 -18.69 -0.58 2.87
C THR A 433 -17.67 0.54 2.78
N ALA A 434 -17.08 0.96 3.91
CA ALA A 434 -16.01 1.97 3.91
C ALA A 434 -14.76 1.49 3.15
N MET A 435 -14.33 0.23 3.31
CA MET A 435 -13.20 -0.31 2.54
C MET A 435 -13.48 -0.35 1.04
N GLU A 436 -14.67 -0.77 0.64
CA GLU A 436 -15.05 -0.85 -0.77
C GLU A 436 -15.08 0.54 -1.42
N THR A 437 -15.72 1.51 -0.76
CA THR A 437 -15.85 2.88 -1.25
C THR A 437 -14.53 3.63 -1.19
N GLU A 438 -13.77 3.53 -0.10
CA GLU A 438 -12.63 4.41 0.15
C GLU A 438 -11.28 3.82 -0.23
N VAL A 439 -11.09 2.52 -0.01
CA VAL A 439 -9.80 1.86 -0.25
C VAL A 439 -9.82 1.25 -1.64
N PHE A 440 -10.66 0.25 -1.87
CA PHE A 440 -10.60 -0.60 -3.06
C PHE A 440 -10.97 0.11 -4.35
N SER A 441 -11.89 1.06 -4.33
CA SER A 441 -12.23 1.86 -5.52
C SER A 441 -11.05 2.70 -6.02
N GLN A 442 -10.09 3.03 -5.15
CA GLN A 442 -8.98 3.94 -5.45
C GLN A 442 -7.61 3.25 -5.52
N VAL A 443 -7.48 2.00 -5.05
CA VAL A 443 -6.21 1.24 -5.13
C VAL A 443 -5.58 1.31 -6.53
N PRO A 444 -6.30 1.15 -7.67
CA PRO A 444 -5.66 1.22 -8.98
C PRO A 444 -5.01 2.59 -9.26
N ALA A 445 -5.69 3.67 -8.90
CA ALA A 445 -5.20 5.04 -9.08
C ALA A 445 -4.04 5.34 -8.12
N MET A 446 -4.15 4.91 -6.86
CA MET A 446 -3.14 5.11 -5.82
C MET A 446 -1.87 4.30 -6.11
N MET A 447 -2.00 3.03 -6.53
CA MET A 447 -0.85 2.20 -6.93
C MET A 447 -0.14 2.80 -8.14
N THR A 448 -0.88 3.35 -9.10
CA THR A 448 -0.28 4.04 -10.25
C THR A 448 0.45 5.32 -9.83
N ALA A 449 -0.12 6.08 -8.89
CA ALA A 449 0.45 7.34 -8.41
C ALA A 449 1.65 7.16 -7.46
N ILE A 450 1.64 6.12 -6.62
CA ILE A 450 2.66 5.89 -5.59
C ILE A 450 3.75 4.92 -6.08
N ALA A 451 3.52 4.10 -7.11
CA ALA A 451 4.55 3.19 -7.64
C ALA A 451 5.93 3.85 -7.84
N PRO A 452 6.04 5.06 -8.45
CA PRO A 452 7.33 5.75 -8.57
C PRO A 452 7.94 6.16 -7.21
N ALA A 453 7.11 6.54 -6.24
CA ALA A 453 7.56 6.96 -4.91
C ALA A 453 7.94 5.78 -3.99
N LEU A 454 7.21 4.65 -4.04
CA LEU A 454 7.56 3.41 -3.34
C LEU A 454 8.85 2.78 -3.93
N GLN A 455 9.03 2.87 -5.24
CA GLN A 455 10.29 2.53 -5.90
C GLN A 455 11.43 3.44 -5.44
N ALA A 456 11.18 4.74 -5.25
CA ALA A 456 12.18 5.68 -4.74
C ALA A 456 12.49 5.51 -3.24
N ALA A 457 11.50 5.19 -2.40
CA ALA A 457 11.63 5.10 -0.93
C ALA A 457 12.28 3.79 -0.45
N SER A 458 12.21 2.71 -1.24
CA SER A 458 13.06 1.52 -1.05
C SER A 458 14.54 1.77 -1.44
N GLY A 459 14.85 3.02 -1.82
CA GLY A 459 16.01 3.46 -2.58
C GLY A 459 17.37 3.46 -1.92
N VAL A 460 17.56 2.79 -0.79
CA VAL A 460 18.91 2.46 -0.36
C VAL A 460 19.49 1.30 -1.20
N ALA A 461 18.63 0.42 -1.72
CA ALA A 461 18.99 -0.56 -2.76
C ALA A 461 18.33 -0.28 -4.13
N THR A 462 17.28 0.56 -4.20
CA THR A 462 16.51 0.81 -5.43
C THR A 462 16.57 2.25 -5.98
N SER A 463 17.48 3.12 -5.49
CA SER A 463 17.75 4.43 -6.14
C SER A 463 18.36 4.29 -7.55
N MET A 464 18.39 3.07 -8.08
CA MET A 464 18.90 2.66 -9.37
C MET A 464 17.73 2.17 -10.24
N GLY A 465 16.98 3.17 -10.74
CA GLY A 465 16.05 3.17 -11.88
C GLY A 465 15.33 1.88 -12.31
N ALA A 466 14.02 1.80 -12.04
CA ALA A 466 13.12 0.94 -12.81
C ALA A 466 11.74 1.62 -13.00
N THR A 467 11.54 2.33 -14.10
CA THR A 467 10.19 2.64 -14.60
C THR A 467 9.63 1.41 -15.35
N PRO A 468 8.33 1.08 -15.22
CA PRO A 468 7.73 0.04 -16.05
C PRO A 468 7.72 0.45 -17.53
N PRO A 469 7.86 -0.48 -18.48
CA PRO A 469 7.76 -0.16 -19.89
C PRO A 469 6.37 0.41 -20.22
N GLN A 470 6.33 1.64 -20.75
CA GLN A 470 5.14 2.14 -21.40
C GLN A 470 4.78 1.19 -22.54
N GLN A 471 3.54 0.72 -22.55
CA GLN A 471 2.98 -0.03 -23.68
C GLN A 471 3.23 0.74 -24.97
N PRO A 472 3.71 0.07 -26.04
CA PRO A 472 3.92 0.74 -27.32
C PRO A 472 2.59 1.27 -27.83
N GLY A 473 2.51 2.60 -27.93
CA GLY A 473 1.35 3.31 -28.45
C GLY A 473 0.97 2.78 -29.83
N ARG A 474 -0.28 2.35 -29.96
CA ARG A 474 -0.90 2.14 -31.27
C ARG A 474 -1.04 3.50 -31.95
N GLY A 475 -0.14 3.79 -32.87
CA GLY A 475 -0.28 4.91 -33.80
C GLY A 475 -1.55 4.76 -34.63
N GLN A 476 -2.45 5.74 -34.53
CA GLN A 476 -3.54 5.93 -35.48
C GLN A 476 -2.92 6.52 -36.76
N GLY A 477 -2.70 5.65 -37.74
CA GLY A 477 -2.31 6.03 -39.09
C GLY A 477 -3.53 6.51 -39.89
N TYR A 478 -3.38 7.67 -40.50
CA TYR A 478 -4.21 8.15 -41.60
C TYR A 478 -4.02 7.25 -42.83
N GLY A 479 -5.12 6.88 -43.51
CA GLY A 479 -5.03 6.16 -44.79
C GLY A 479 -6.36 5.64 -45.36
N SER A 480 -7.05 6.51 -46.11
CA SER A 480 -7.71 6.28 -47.40
C SER A 480 -8.72 5.12 -47.61
N GLY A 481 -9.94 5.50 -48.02
CA GLY A 481 -10.46 5.06 -49.33
C GLY A 481 -11.62 4.05 -49.39
N TYR A 482 -12.73 4.54 -49.98
CA TYR A 482 -13.76 3.87 -50.80
C TYR A 482 -15.10 3.43 -50.17
N ASP A 483 -16.15 4.07 -50.72
CA ASP A 483 -17.46 3.57 -51.17
C ASP A 483 -18.40 2.82 -50.21
N GLN A 484 -19.56 3.44 -49.91
CA GLN A 484 -20.84 3.06 -50.54
C GLN A 484 -22.03 3.91 -50.07
N SER A 485 -22.62 4.63 -51.04
CA SER A 485 -24.05 4.83 -51.32
C SER A 485 -25.10 4.71 -50.19
N GLY A 486 -25.87 5.80 -50.02
CA GLY A 486 -27.24 5.82 -49.47
C GLY A 486 -27.59 7.28 -49.15
N GLY A 487 -28.36 8.01 -49.96
CA GLY A 487 -29.77 7.75 -50.24
C GLY A 487 -30.61 8.60 -49.28
N GLY A 488 -30.84 9.87 -49.64
CA GLY A 488 -31.52 10.83 -48.78
C GLY A 488 -33.05 10.76 -48.85
N TYR A 489 -33.71 11.28 -47.82
CA TYR A 489 -35.07 11.84 -47.86
C TYR A 489 -35.19 12.96 -46.82
N ASP A 490 -35.63 14.13 -47.28
CA ASP A 490 -36.33 15.15 -46.49
C ASP A 490 -37.63 14.58 -45.91
N GLN A 491 -38.01 15.00 -44.69
CA GLN A 491 -39.36 15.54 -44.44
C GLN A 491 -39.59 16.04 -43.01
N SER A 492 -40.11 17.27 -42.97
CA SER A 492 -41.23 17.74 -42.14
C SER A 492 -40.99 17.97 -40.65
N GLY A 493 -40.89 19.26 -40.31
CA GLY A 493 -41.16 19.78 -38.98
C GLY A 493 -42.63 19.62 -38.57
N GLY A 494 -42.84 19.68 -37.26
CA GLY A 494 -44.13 19.70 -36.61
C GLY A 494 -44.00 20.43 -35.27
N ASP A 495 -44.75 21.52 -35.16
CA ASP A 495 -44.95 22.35 -33.97
C ASP A 495 -45.60 21.57 -32.83
N TYR A 496 -45.19 21.86 -31.59
CA TYR A 496 -46.05 21.72 -30.41
C TYR A 496 -45.84 22.88 -29.44
N ASP A 497 -46.88 23.69 -29.32
CA ASP A 497 -47.20 24.56 -28.19
C ASP A 497 -47.17 23.79 -26.87
N GLN A 498 -46.62 24.40 -25.82
CA GLN A 498 -47.04 24.12 -24.44
C GLN A 498 -47.00 25.40 -23.59
N SER A 499 -48.20 25.93 -23.34
CA SER A 499 -48.59 26.79 -22.22
C SER A 499 -48.07 26.21 -20.90
N GLY A 500 -47.52 26.97 -19.96
CA GLY A 500 -48.19 28.07 -19.25
C GLY A 500 -48.58 27.57 -17.85
N GLY A 501 -48.02 28.16 -16.81
CA GLY A 501 -48.31 27.77 -15.42
C GLY A 501 -47.41 28.44 -14.40
N ASP A 502 -47.51 29.77 -14.28
CA ASP A 502 -47.04 30.50 -13.11
C ASP A 502 -47.96 30.22 -11.91
N TYR A 503 -47.38 29.87 -10.76
CA TYR A 503 -48.01 30.07 -9.46
C TYR A 503 -46.96 30.60 -8.48
N ASP A 504 -47.11 31.87 -8.15
CA ASP A 504 -46.50 32.54 -7.01
C ASP A 504 -47.64 32.95 -6.08
N GLN A 505 -47.62 32.53 -4.81
CA GLN A 505 -48.14 33.29 -3.66
C GLN A 505 -48.01 32.53 -2.33
N SER A 506 -47.06 33.03 -1.52
CA SER A 506 -47.25 33.50 -0.14
C SER A 506 -48.12 32.72 0.86
N GLY A 507 -47.55 32.46 2.04
CA GLY A 507 -48.28 32.74 3.28
C GLY A 507 -47.93 31.88 4.50
N GLY A 508 -47.36 32.53 5.52
CA GLY A 508 -47.80 32.39 6.91
C GLY A 508 -47.10 31.33 7.77
N GLY A 509 -46.39 31.80 8.80
CA GLY A 509 -45.73 30.96 9.79
C GLY A 509 -46.63 30.40 10.89
N TYR A 510 -46.03 29.51 11.67
CA TYR A 510 -45.94 29.51 13.14
C TYR A 510 -44.64 28.79 13.52
#